data_AF-A0A653N4V8-F1
#
_entry.id   AF-A0A653N4V8-F1
#
_cell.length_a   1.000
_cell.length_b   1.000
_cell.length_c   1.000
_cell.angle_alpha   90.00
_cell.angle_beta   90.00
_cell.angle_gamma   90.00
#
_symmetry.space_group_name_H-M   'P 1'
#
loop_
_entity.id
_entity.type
_entity.pdbx_description
1 polymer ?
#
loop_
_entity_poly.entity_id
_entity_poly.type
_entity_poly.pdbx_seq_one_letter_code
_entity_poly.pdbx_strand_id
1 'polypeptide(L)'
;MSKGCRLAGLCLLTALSNPTYAGWVLFHQQGETGKREAYFAEITRIAERTEIDSMMGATSIWELPVMVVHEAAAAPEWSELKLQFECQSKPYRSSASVDGWNDPVNMRIAARSYTVPRVDLSNRPLPETQWAKDNRVPMIKAQKFACQEEVVRNALQVSIAHGQFDVNRFNTELQKIGLVEPVHPLEAKTAIDLLDLSWNVLWKGSKRPDPSGLWVKKLSPQEKARNEAQYAAIQKKMDDAVQKTDQKYLPTVKKMQAEHAFVEAAAKVRSNRSLSKMESSALMVWLAREETEVSAKMGAPAITQSGNLKLLGYGQSFDNTSAMMHVPSGQVFEQGVRTSCEAQFVMLQDKQNTWRVADIRIAGASNQISINSCEDLLTTPDTP
;
A
#
# COMPACT_ATOMS: atom_id res chain seq x y z
N MET A 1 43.40 61.01 7.93
CA MET A 1 43.68 59.56 7.91
C MET A 1 42.53 58.86 8.63
N SER A 2 41.52 58.42 7.88
CA SER A 2 40.35 57.74 8.44
C SER A 2 40.33 56.28 7.97
N LYS A 3 40.06 55.35 8.89
CA LYS A 3 39.51 54.04 8.56
C LYS A 3 38.29 53.84 9.43
N GLY A 4 37.15 54.22 8.87
CA GLY A 4 35.82 53.92 9.38
C GLY A 4 35.32 52.56 8.92
N CYS A 5 34.30 52.09 9.65
CA CYS A 5 33.21 51.18 9.26
C CYS A 5 33.54 49.92 8.45
N ARG A 6 33.32 48.75 9.08
CA ARG A 6 32.61 47.63 8.43
C ARG A 6 31.59 47.02 9.40
N LEU A 7 30.36 47.50 9.26
CA LEU A 7 29.11 46.84 9.66
C LEU A 7 28.25 46.77 8.38
N ALA A 8 27.40 45.75 8.28
CA ALA A 8 26.52 45.36 7.17
C ALA A 8 27.20 44.53 6.06
N GLY A 9 26.64 43.45 5.53
CA GLY A 9 25.33 42.80 5.68
C GLY A 9 25.45 41.39 5.07
N LEU A 10 24.89 40.36 5.70
CA LEU A 10 23.51 39.86 5.50
C LEU A 10 23.27 39.21 4.12
N CYS A 11 22.83 37.95 4.17
CA CYS A 11 21.96 37.27 3.20
C CYS A 11 22.40 37.16 1.74
N LEU A 12 22.94 35.99 1.36
CA LEU A 12 22.67 35.42 0.02
C LEU A 12 22.89 33.89 0.04
N LEU A 13 22.02 33.17 0.77
CA LEU A 13 21.79 31.74 0.59
C LEU A 13 20.29 31.40 0.42
N THR A 14 19.45 32.40 0.16
CA THR A 14 18.03 32.22 -0.19
C THR A 14 17.85 32.37 -1.69
N ALA A 15 18.37 31.39 -2.43
CA ALA A 15 17.91 31.07 -3.77
C ALA A 15 18.00 29.55 -3.99
N LEU A 16 17.58 28.79 -2.99
CA LEU A 16 17.07 27.44 -3.23
C LEU A 16 15.58 27.63 -3.42
N SER A 17 15.10 27.24 -4.60
CA SER A 17 13.71 27.06 -4.92
C SER A 17 12.96 26.43 -3.73
N ASN A 18 11.76 26.95 -3.43
CA ASN A 18 10.87 26.32 -2.46
C ASN A 18 10.65 24.87 -2.92
N PRO A 19 11.06 23.83 -2.18
CA PRO A 19 10.94 22.47 -2.66
C PRO A 19 9.47 22.09 -2.74
N THR A 20 8.89 22.23 -3.92
CA THR A 20 7.65 21.57 -4.27
C THR A 20 7.98 20.09 -4.42
N TYR A 21 7.85 19.37 -3.31
CA TYR A 21 7.93 17.91 -3.17
C TYR A 21 9.33 17.30 -3.32
N ALA A 22 9.81 16.61 -2.27
CA ALA A 22 11.06 15.86 -2.33
C ALA A 22 10.84 14.50 -3.01
N GLY A 23 11.45 14.30 -4.19
CA GLY A 23 11.42 13.02 -4.92
C GLY A 23 12.67 12.18 -4.69
N TRP A 24 13.81 12.85 -4.47
CA TRP A 24 15.11 12.23 -4.27
C TRP A 24 15.76 12.70 -2.97
N VAL A 25 16.64 11.87 -2.41
CA VAL A 25 17.44 12.22 -1.23
C VAL A 25 18.89 11.81 -1.45
N LEU A 26 19.82 12.75 -1.30
CA LEU A 26 21.25 12.43 -1.13
C LEU A 26 21.45 11.93 0.31
N PHE A 27 21.73 10.64 0.45
CA PHE A 27 21.81 9.98 1.76
C PHE A 27 23.22 9.51 2.12
N HIS A 28 24.13 9.45 1.15
CA HIS A 28 25.52 9.08 1.40
C HIS A 28 26.46 9.64 0.33
N GLN A 29 27.67 9.98 0.77
CA GLN A 29 28.80 10.31 -0.09
C GLN A 29 30.06 9.68 0.53
N GLN A 30 30.91 9.10 -0.30
CA GLN A 30 32.16 8.46 0.15
C GLN A 30 33.26 8.61 -0.90
N GLY A 31 34.49 8.22 -0.53
CA GLY A 31 35.65 8.16 -1.41
C GLY A 31 36.55 9.41 -1.36
N GLU A 32 37.78 9.24 -1.84
CA GLU A 32 38.76 10.32 -2.00
C GLU A 32 38.55 11.04 -3.34
N THR A 33 39.05 12.27 -3.45
CA THR A 33 39.01 13.05 -4.69
C THR A 33 39.53 12.23 -5.89
N GLY A 34 38.74 12.19 -6.96
CA GLY A 34 38.98 11.37 -8.15
C GLY A 34 38.39 9.95 -8.06
N LYS A 35 37.82 9.57 -6.92
CA LYS A 35 37.15 8.29 -6.66
C LYS A 35 35.90 8.45 -5.78
N ARG A 36 35.33 9.66 -5.68
CA ARG A 36 34.12 9.90 -4.89
C ARG A 36 32.91 9.22 -5.52
N GLU A 37 31.96 8.87 -4.69
CA GLU A 37 30.65 8.35 -5.06
C GLU A 37 29.57 9.10 -4.29
N ALA A 38 28.48 9.46 -4.98
CA ALA A 38 27.31 10.10 -4.37
C ALA A 38 26.08 9.20 -4.59
N TYR A 39 25.37 8.91 -3.50
CA TYR A 39 24.23 7.99 -3.48
C TYR A 39 22.93 8.76 -3.24
N PHE A 40 22.02 8.63 -4.20
CA PHE A 40 20.71 9.27 -4.20
C PHE A 40 19.62 8.19 -4.17
N ALA A 41 18.64 8.33 -3.28
CA ALA A 41 17.51 7.41 -3.17
C ALA A 41 16.21 8.07 -3.66
N GLU A 42 15.43 7.38 -4.49
CA GLU A 42 14.10 7.84 -4.91
C GLU A 42 13.05 7.38 -3.90
N ILE A 43 12.93 8.11 -2.79
CA ILE A 43 12.13 7.69 -1.63
C ILE A 43 10.62 7.68 -1.87
N THR A 44 10.14 8.30 -2.96
CA THR A 44 8.73 8.25 -3.38
C THR A 44 8.39 7.01 -4.20
N ARG A 45 9.38 6.19 -4.57
CA ARG A 45 9.20 4.97 -5.37
C ARG A 45 9.66 3.71 -4.64
N ILE A 46 9.63 3.74 -3.31
CA ILE A 46 9.78 2.54 -2.50
C ILE A 46 8.58 1.63 -2.76
N ALA A 47 8.83 0.36 -3.07
CA ALA A 47 7.77 -0.59 -3.42
C ALA A 47 7.98 -1.93 -2.73
N GLU A 48 6.90 -2.49 -2.18
CA GLU A 48 6.90 -3.88 -1.73
C GLU A 48 6.89 -4.82 -2.94
N ARG A 49 7.77 -5.82 -2.91
CA ARG A 49 7.96 -6.86 -3.94
C ARG A 49 7.82 -8.27 -3.36
N THR A 50 7.30 -8.39 -2.15
CA THR A 50 6.99 -9.69 -1.52
C THR A 50 6.06 -10.47 -2.45
N GLU A 51 6.41 -11.71 -2.79
CA GLU A 51 5.55 -12.58 -3.57
C GLU A 51 4.27 -12.92 -2.79
N ILE A 52 3.15 -13.11 -3.48
CA ILE A 52 1.83 -13.33 -2.87
C ILE A 52 1.86 -14.49 -1.86
N ASP A 53 2.56 -15.57 -2.21
CA ASP A 53 2.69 -16.77 -1.37
C ASP A 53 3.48 -16.52 -0.07
N SER A 54 4.23 -15.42 0.00
CA SER A 54 5.07 -15.02 1.13
C SER A 54 4.55 -13.80 1.88
N MET A 55 3.39 -13.23 1.50
CA MET A 55 2.85 -12.00 2.12
C MET A 55 2.50 -12.15 3.61
N MET A 56 2.21 -13.37 4.06
CA MET A 56 1.95 -13.68 5.48
C MET A 56 3.21 -14.16 6.23
N GLY A 57 4.37 -14.17 5.55
CA GLY A 57 5.64 -14.61 6.11
C GLY A 57 6.27 -13.58 7.05
N ALA A 58 7.29 -14.02 7.80
CA ALA A 58 8.04 -13.17 8.74
C ALA A 58 8.97 -12.15 8.06
N THR A 59 9.12 -12.25 6.74
CA THR A 59 10.03 -11.43 5.94
C THR A 59 9.28 -10.87 4.74
N SER A 60 9.39 -9.56 4.55
CA SER A 60 8.89 -8.82 3.38
C SER A 60 10.06 -8.35 2.53
N ILE A 61 9.86 -8.29 1.21
CA ILE A 61 10.88 -7.82 0.27
C ILE A 61 10.53 -6.41 -0.16
N TRP A 62 11.41 -5.45 0.11
CA TRP A 62 11.21 -4.05 -0.27
C TRP A 62 12.27 -3.59 -1.27
N GLU A 63 11.82 -2.91 -2.32
CA GLU A 63 12.64 -2.37 -3.40
C GLU A 63 12.79 -0.85 -3.23
N LEU A 64 14.03 -0.37 -3.24
CA LEU A 64 14.39 1.05 -3.26
C LEU A 64 15.23 1.34 -4.51
N PRO A 65 14.78 2.26 -5.38
CA PRO A 65 15.62 2.81 -6.43
C PRO A 65 16.72 3.70 -5.87
N VAL A 66 17.98 3.37 -6.19
CA VAL A 66 19.16 4.15 -5.81
C VAL A 66 19.97 4.50 -7.04
N MET A 67 20.24 5.79 -7.24
CA MET A 67 21.18 6.28 -8.23
C MET A 67 22.54 6.52 -7.57
N VAL A 68 23.59 6.02 -8.20
CA VAL A 68 24.98 6.23 -7.79
C VAL A 68 25.71 7.00 -8.88
N VAL A 69 26.23 8.18 -8.56
CA VAL A 69 27.09 8.95 -9.45
C VAL A 69 28.54 8.67 -9.04
N HIS A 70 29.39 8.38 -10.01
CA HIS A 70 30.80 8.06 -9.76
C HIS A 70 31.71 9.18 -10.29
N GLU A 71 32.73 9.54 -9.52
CA GLU A 71 33.76 10.51 -9.94
C GLU A 71 34.88 9.82 -10.75
N ALA A 72 35.17 8.55 -10.44
CA ALA A 72 36.27 7.82 -11.06
C ALA A 72 36.11 7.72 -12.57
N ALA A 73 37.22 7.97 -13.30
CA ALA A 73 37.23 7.92 -14.76
C ALA A 73 37.00 6.51 -15.33
N ALA A 74 37.42 5.48 -14.59
CA ALA A 74 37.21 4.08 -14.96
C ALA A 74 35.82 3.53 -14.57
N ALA A 75 35.05 4.29 -13.77
CA ALA A 75 33.69 3.93 -13.38
C ALA A 75 32.67 4.45 -14.42
N PRO A 76 31.45 3.88 -14.47
CA PRO A 76 30.38 4.45 -15.28
C PRO A 76 30.06 5.88 -14.84
N GLU A 77 29.36 6.63 -15.69
CA GLU A 77 28.92 7.98 -15.40
C GLU A 77 27.95 7.97 -14.20
N TRP A 78 26.96 7.08 -14.26
CA TRP A 78 26.13 6.71 -13.13
C TRP A 78 25.60 5.28 -13.25
N SER A 79 25.05 4.80 -12.14
CA SER A 79 24.34 3.52 -12.04
C SER A 79 22.97 3.77 -11.42
N GLU A 80 21.92 3.19 -11.98
CA GLU A 80 20.59 3.13 -11.34
C GLU A 80 20.36 1.69 -10.88
N LEU A 81 20.28 1.51 -9.57
CA LEU A 81 20.17 0.23 -8.89
C LEU A 81 18.78 0.09 -8.31
N LYS A 82 18.07 -0.99 -8.65
CA LYS A 82 16.88 -1.42 -7.93
C LYS A 82 17.32 -2.34 -6.80
N LEU A 83 17.59 -1.76 -5.63
CA LEU A 83 18.06 -2.51 -4.48
C LEU A 83 16.86 -3.16 -3.78
N GLN A 84 16.89 -4.48 -3.61
CA GLN A 84 15.90 -5.21 -2.83
C GLN A 84 16.51 -5.67 -1.51
N PHE A 85 15.75 -5.51 -0.44
CA PHE A 85 16.14 -5.85 0.92
C PHE A 85 15.13 -6.81 1.55
N GLU A 86 15.63 -7.76 2.33
CA GLU A 86 14.80 -8.53 3.25
C GLU A 86 14.54 -7.72 4.51
N CYS A 87 13.28 -7.38 4.73
CA CYS A 87 12.80 -6.59 5.86
C CYS A 87 11.95 -7.47 6.77
N GLN A 88 12.28 -7.50 8.06
CA GLN A 88 11.45 -8.22 9.04
C GLN A 88 10.07 -7.59 9.09
N SER A 89 9.02 -8.39 8.85
CA SER A 89 7.64 -7.93 8.97
C SER A 89 7.36 -7.66 10.45
N LYS A 90 7.22 -6.38 10.83
CA LYS A 90 6.84 -6.06 12.22
C LYS A 90 5.42 -6.58 12.46
N PRO A 91 5.15 -7.33 13.55
CA PRO A 91 3.80 -7.38 14.07
C PRO A 91 3.42 -5.95 14.47
N TYR A 92 2.25 -5.51 14.00
CA TYR A 92 1.61 -4.25 14.33
C TYR A 92 1.74 -4.03 15.86
N ARG A 93 2.57 -3.06 16.30
CA ARG A 93 2.80 -2.60 17.71
C ARG A 93 4.08 -3.01 18.48
N SER A 94 5.20 -3.41 17.87
CA SER A 94 6.48 -3.39 18.62
C SER A 94 7.39 -2.24 18.20
N SER A 95 7.68 -1.36 19.17
CA SER A 95 8.81 -0.44 19.16
C SER A 95 10.10 -1.26 19.27
N ALA A 96 10.50 -1.93 18.19
CA ALA A 96 11.81 -2.58 18.13
C ALA A 96 12.89 -1.52 18.40
N SER A 97 13.80 -1.79 19.35
CA SER A 97 14.90 -0.90 19.67
C SER A 97 15.78 -0.68 18.44
N VAL A 98 16.39 0.49 18.35
CA VAL A 98 17.20 0.97 17.22
C VAL A 98 18.52 0.17 17.08
N ASP A 99 18.78 -0.79 17.97
CA ASP A 99 20.09 -1.42 18.17
C ASP A 99 20.52 -2.41 17.06
N GLY A 100 19.60 -2.96 16.26
CA GLY A 100 19.92 -3.91 15.16
C GLY A 100 20.09 -3.28 13.77
N TRP A 101 20.00 -1.96 13.65
CA TRP A 101 19.93 -1.28 12.34
C TRP A 101 21.27 -1.00 11.67
N ASN A 102 22.38 -1.38 12.29
CA ASN A 102 23.72 -1.26 11.72
C ASN A 102 24.33 -2.63 11.38
N ASP A 103 23.56 -3.71 11.53
CA ASP A 103 23.98 -5.05 11.15
C ASP A 103 24.06 -5.20 9.62
N PRO A 104 24.86 -6.18 9.12
CA PRO A 104 24.88 -6.51 7.71
C PRO A 104 23.47 -6.83 7.18
N VAL A 105 23.11 -6.21 6.06
CA VAL A 105 21.77 -6.30 5.46
C VAL A 105 21.75 -7.37 4.38
N ASN A 106 20.71 -8.20 4.34
CA ASN A 106 20.54 -9.13 3.22
C ASN A 106 19.88 -8.40 2.05
N MET A 107 20.59 -8.34 0.92
CA MET A 107 20.15 -7.57 -0.23
C MET A 107 20.50 -8.24 -1.56
N ARG A 108 19.83 -7.78 -2.63
CA ARG A 108 20.22 -8.07 -4.01
C ARG A 108 19.98 -6.86 -4.92
N ILE A 109 20.70 -6.81 -6.03
CA ILE A 109 20.39 -5.94 -7.16
C ILE A 109 19.34 -6.66 -8.01
N ALA A 110 18.15 -6.06 -8.14
CA ALA A 110 17.04 -6.64 -8.87
C ALA A 110 17.04 -6.25 -10.35
N ALA A 111 16.12 -6.87 -11.10
CA ALA A 111 15.91 -6.61 -12.51
C ALA A 111 15.72 -5.12 -12.82
N ARG A 112 16.08 -4.73 -14.04
CA ARG A 112 15.95 -3.35 -14.57
C ARG A 112 16.90 -2.34 -13.95
N SER A 113 17.85 -2.79 -13.13
CA SER A 113 19.04 -2.02 -12.81
C SER A 113 19.88 -1.80 -14.06
N TYR A 114 20.56 -0.66 -14.19
CA TYR A 114 21.42 -0.37 -15.34
C TYR A 114 22.57 0.56 -14.95
N THR A 115 23.60 0.57 -15.80
CA THR A 115 24.70 1.54 -15.73
C THR A 115 24.75 2.36 -17.01
N VAL A 116 25.32 3.54 -16.92
CA VAL A 116 25.56 4.42 -18.06
C VAL A 116 27.06 4.64 -18.19
N PRO A 117 27.77 3.87 -19.03
CA PRO A 117 29.21 4.04 -19.20
C PRO A 117 29.55 5.35 -19.87
N ARG A 118 30.68 5.95 -19.48
CA ARG A 118 31.12 7.26 -19.99
C ARG A 118 31.49 7.27 -21.46
N VAL A 119 31.76 6.10 -22.05
CA VAL A 119 32.28 5.98 -23.42
C VAL A 119 31.24 6.29 -24.48
N ASP A 120 29.97 5.99 -24.21
CA ASP A 120 28.87 6.14 -25.17
C ASP A 120 27.57 6.66 -24.55
N LEU A 121 27.51 6.78 -23.20
CA LEU A 121 26.34 7.22 -22.45
C LEU A 121 25.08 6.39 -22.74
N SER A 122 25.28 5.12 -23.11
CA SER A 122 24.19 4.17 -23.37
C SER A 122 23.77 3.45 -22.08
N ASN A 123 22.47 3.20 -21.94
CA ASN A 123 21.96 2.39 -20.84
C ASN A 123 22.35 0.92 -21.05
N ARG A 124 23.16 0.36 -20.14
CA ARG A 124 23.54 -1.05 -20.14
C ARG A 124 22.89 -1.77 -18.96
N PRO A 125 22.05 -2.79 -19.20
CA PRO A 125 21.37 -3.49 -18.12
C PRO A 125 22.39 -4.18 -17.21
N LEU A 126 22.14 -4.13 -15.91
CA LEU A 126 22.87 -4.90 -14.92
C LEU A 126 22.12 -6.21 -14.66
N PRO A 127 22.83 -7.36 -14.64
CA PRO A 127 22.21 -8.62 -14.27
C PRO A 127 21.77 -8.60 -12.81
N GLU A 128 20.72 -9.36 -12.52
CA GLU A 128 20.30 -9.57 -11.14
C GLU A 128 21.38 -10.31 -10.35
N THR A 129 21.59 -9.90 -9.11
CA THR A 129 22.51 -10.59 -8.21
C THR A 129 21.74 -11.60 -7.36
N GLN A 130 22.45 -12.62 -6.89
CA GLN A 130 21.95 -13.46 -5.80
C GLN A 130 21.81 -12.62 -4.52
N TRP A 131 20.96 -13.10 -3.60
CA TRP A 131 20.86 -12.56 -2.25
C TRP A 131 22.21 -12.71 -1.53
N ALA A 132 22.69 -11.62 -0.94
CA ALA A 132 23.93 -11.59 -0.20
C ALA A 132 23.86 -10.61 0.98
N LYS A 133 24.60 -10.92 2.04
CA LYS A 133 24.82 -9.98 3.14
C LYS A 133 25.80 -8.89 2.69
N ASP A 134 25.42 -7.63 2.88
CA ASP A 134 26.24 -6.46 2.60
C ASP A 134 26.34 -5.60 3.88
N ASN A 135 27.54 -5.15 4.21
CA ASN A 135 27.81 -4.33 5.39
C ASN A 135 28.31 -2.92 5.03
N ARG A 136 28.26 -2.52 3.75
CA ARG A 136 28.65 -1.18 3.33
C ARG A 136 27.64 -0.19 3.88
N VAL A 137 28.15 0.91 4.45
CA VAL A 137 27.36 2.02 5.01
C VAL A 137 26.22 2.49 4.09
N PRO A 138 26.41 2.73 2.78
CA PRO A 138 25.30 3.14 1.91
C PRO A 138 24.21 2.07 1.80
N MET A 139 24.53 0.78 1.86
CA MET A 139 23.52 -0.29 1.76
C MET A 139 22.71 -0.38 3.05
N ILE A 140 23.36 -0.26 4.21
CA ILE A 140 22.71 -0.19 5.52
C ILE A 140 21.75 1.03 5.58
N LYS A 141 22.19 2.20 5.11
CA LYS A 141 21.33 3.38 5.04
C LYS A 141 20.16 3.21 4.08
N ALA A 142 20.39 2.63 2.90
CA ALA A 142 19.34 2.34 1.92
C ALA A 142 18.28 1.37 2.48
N GLN A 143 18.71 0.35 3.23
CA GLN A 143 17.82 -0.59 3.91
C GLN A 143 16.90 0.10 4.92
N LYS A 144 17.40 1.08 5.68
CA LYS A 144 16.57 1.89 6.61
C LYS A 144 15.40 2.56 5.91
N PHE A 145 15.64 3.14 4.72
CA PHE A 145 14.57 3.73 3.91
C PHE A 145 13.58 2.66 3.42
N ALA A 146 14.09 1.57 2.83
CA ALA A 146 13.26 0.53 2.24
C ALA A 146 12.37 -0.19 3.28
N CYS A 147 12.95 -0.60 4.40
CA CYS A 147 12.27 -1.40 5.42
C CYS A 147 11.41 -0.58 6.39
N GLN A 148 11.47 0.76 6.35
CA GLN A 148 10.64 1.64 7.17
C GLN A 148 9.92 2.68 6.29
N GLU A 149 9.39 2.24 5.14
CA GLU A 149 8.69 3.11 4.18
C GLU A 149 7.61 3.96 4.86
N GLU A 150 6.83 3.40 5.80
CA GLU A 150 5.79 4.15 6.51
C GLU A 150 6.36 5.35 7.28
N VAL A 151 7.51 5.17 7.94
CA VAL A 151 8.17 6.26 8.68
C VAL A 151 8.71 7.30 7.71
N VAL A 152 9.27 6.88 6.56
CA VAL A 152 9.77 7.79 5.52
C VAL A 152 8.63 8.59 4.89
N ARG A 153 7.51 7.93 4.57
CA ARG A 153 6.29 8.57 4.04
C ARG A 153 5.70 9.55 5.04
N ASN A 154 5.60 9.16 6.30
CA ASN A 154 5.12 10.07 7.35
C ASN A 154 6.09 11.25 7.53
N ALA A 155 7.40 11.01 7.53
CA ALA A 155 8.42 12.06 7.60
C ALA A 155 8.26 13.06 6.45
N LEU A 156 8.05 12.60 5.21
CA LEU A 156 7.74 13.46 4.08
C LEU A 156 6.48 14.30 4.31
N GLN A 157 5.38 13.66 4.72
CA GLN A 157 4.09 14.33 4.93
C GLN A 157 4.15 15.41 6.01
N VAL A 158 4.72 15.11 7.18
CA VAL A 158 4.79 16.07 8.28
C VAL A 158 5.80 17.18 8.02
N SER A 159 6.78 16.96 7.15
CA SER A 159 7.78 17.97 6.78
C SER A 159 7.26 18.98 5.76
N ILE A 160 6.09 18.73 5.16
CA ILE A 160 5.42 19.70 4.30
C ILE A 160 4.50 20.55 5.17
N ALA A 161 4.94 21.77 5.49
CA ALA A 161 4.15 22.76 6.24
C ALA A 161 3.87 23.97 5.34
N HIS A 162 2.61 24.36 5.19
CA HIS A 162 2.19 25.51 4.38
C HIS A 162 2.72 25.49 2.92
N GLY A 163 2.92 24.29 2.34
CA GLY A 163 3.47 24.12 0.99
C GLY A 163 4.99 24.27 0.87
N GLN A 164 5.70 24.43 1.99
CA GLN A 164 7.16 24.44 2.05
C GLN A 164 7.70 23.18 2.73
N PHE A 165 8.82 22.68 2.25
CA PHE A 165 9.49 21.51 2.82
C PHE A 165 10.48 21.92 3.93
N ASP A 166 10.24 21.44 5.15
CA ASP A 166 11.11 21.62 6.31
C ASP A 166 12.13 20.47 6.40
N VAL A 167 13.36 20.76 5.96
CA VAL A 167 14.48 19.79 5.94
C VAL A 167 14.89 19.34 7.35
N ASN A 168 14.79 20.23 8.34
CA ASN A 168 15.17 19.89 9.71
C ASN A 168 14.17 18.92 10.30
N ARG A 169 12.88 19.21 10.14
CA ARG A 169 11.79 18.32 10.56
C ARG A 169 11.89 16.95 9.89
N PHE A 170 12.21 16.92 8.60
CA PHE A 170 12.41 15.68 7.87
C PHE A 170 13.53 14.83 8.48
N ASN A 171 14.68 15.43 8.73
CA ASN A 171 15.81 14.73 9.33
C ASN A 171 15.53 14.28 10.78
N THR A 172 14.81 15.08 11.57
CA THR A 172 14.38 14.68 12.92
C THR A 172 13.48 13.44 12.89
N GLU A 173 12.56 13.35 11.93
CA GLU A 173 11.71 12.16 11.79
C GLU A 173 12.50 10.93 11.35
N LEU A 174 13.49 11.10 10.47
CA LEU A 174 14.35 10.00 10.01
C LEU A 174 15.30 9.47 11.10
N GLN A 175 15.59 10.23 12.15
CA GLN A 175 16.35 9.72 13.29
C GLN A 175 15.64 8.55 13.99
N LYS A 176 14.30 8.46 13.90
CA LYS A 176 13.50 7.36 14.46
C LYS A 176 13.84 5.99 13.83
N ILE A 177 14.42 5.99 12.64
CA ILE A 177 14.85 4.78 11.92
C ILE A 177 16.38 4.64 11.93
N GLY A 178 17.07 5.36 12.82
CA GLY A 178 18.52 5.28 12.99
C GLY A 178 19.33 5.96 11.89
N LEU A 179 18.72 6.87 11.11
CA LEU A 179 19.45 7.77 10.21
C LEU A 179 19.87 9.03 10.97
N VAL A 180 21.00 8.92 11.65
CA VAL A 180 21.54 10.01 12.51
C VAL A 180 22.26 11.10 11.71
N GLU A 181 22.88 10.73 10.58
CA GLU A 181 23.49 11.69 9.67
C GLU A 181 22.40 12.37 8.84
N PRO A 182 22.39 13.73 8.78
CA PRO A 182 21.43 14.45 7.98
C PRO A 182 21.51 14.02 6.51
N VAL A 183 20.35 13.79 5.93
CA VAL A 183 20.19 13.56 4.50
C VAL A 183 19.69 14.84 3.84
N HIS A 184 20.05 15.02 2.57
CA HIS A 184 19.68 16.20 1.81
C HIS A 184 18.52 15.87 0.87
N PRO A 185 17.29 16.27 1.20
CA PRO A 185 16.15 16.12 0.30
C PRO A 185 16.33 17.04 -0.90
N LEU A 186 16.00 16.52 -2.06
CA LEU A 186 16.06 17.19 -3.35
C LEU A 186 14.66 17.18 -3.95
N GLU A 187 14.31 18.27 -4.61
CA GLU A 187 13.11 18.33 -5.46
C GLU A 187 13.07 17.15 -6.46
N ALA A 188 11.96 16.96 -7.16
CA ALA A 188 11.93 16.03 -8.28
C ALA A 188 13.05 16.39 -9.28
N LYS A 189 14.06 15.52 -9.37
CA LYS A 189 15.25 15.67 -10.21
C LYS A 189 15.30 14.50 -11.19
N THR A 190 15.73 14.77 -12.41
CA THR A 190 16.12 13.72 -13.35
C THR A 190 17.50 13.17 -12.97
N ALA A 191 17.87 12.02 -13.52
CA ALA A 191 19.22 11.49 -13.37
C ALA A 191 20.30 12.51 -13.80
N ILE A 192 20.04 13.29 -14.84
CA ILE A 192 20.94 14.34 -15.32
C ILE A 192 21.07 15.47 -14.30
N ASP A 193 19.98 15.88 -13.65
CA ASP A 193 20.06 16.93 -12.62
C ASP A 193 20.86 16.47 -11.39
N LEU A 194 20.75 15.20 -10.99
CA LEU A 194 21.54 14.62 -9.89
C LEU A 194 23.02 14.52 -10.24
N LEU A 195 23.31 14.19 -11.50
CA LEU A 195 24.64 14.16 -12.05
C LEU A 195 25.27 15.57 -12.08
N ASP A 196 24.53 16.57 -12.55
CA ASP A 196 24.99 17.96 -12.54
C ASP A 196 25.16 18.51 -11.13
N LEU A 197 24.27 18.17 -10.20
CA LEU A 197 24.44 18.47 -8.78
C LEU A 197 25.75 17.88 -8.24
N SER A 198 26.04 16.62 -8.57
CA SER A 198 27.25 15.93 -8.13
C SER A 198 28.51 16.64 -8.63
N TRP A 199 28.60 16.93 -9.94
CA TRP A 199 29.78 17.56 -10.52
C TRP A 199 29.93 19.04 -10.19
N ASN A 200 28.84 19.81 -10.24
CA ASN A 200 28.89 21.27 -10.11
C ASN A 200 28.84 21.75 -8.65
N VAL A 201 28.27 20.95 -7.75
CA VAL A 201 28.12 21.31 -6.33
C VAL A 201 28.99 20.43 -5.44
N LEU A 202 28.77 19.11 -5.42
CA LEU A 202 29.47 18.21 -4.48
C LEU A 202 30.97 18.12 -4.79
N TRP A 203 31.32 18.11 -6.08
CA TRP A 203 32.68 17.93 -6.57
C TRP A 203 33.22 19.18 -7.26
N LYS A 204 32.72 20.35 -6.86
CA LYS A 204 33.11 21.64 -7.43
C LYS A 204 34.64 21.77 -7.53
N GLY A 205 35.11 22.05 -8.74
CA GLY A 205 36.53 22.16 -9.07
C GLY A 205 37.15 20.90 -9.67
N SER A 206 36.48 19.74 -9.60
CA SER A 206 36.89 18.53 -10.34
C SER A 206 36.53 18.64 -11.82
N LYS A 207 37.39 18.11 -12.68
CA LYS A 207 37.12 17.98 -14.12
C LYS A 207 36.38 16.67 -14.39
N ARG A 208 35.16 16.77 -14.92
CA ARG A 208 34.36 15.63 -15.38
C ARG A 208 35.05 14.91 -16.55
N PRO A 209 35.34 13.60 -16.43
CA PRO A 209 35.77 12.80 -17.56
C PRO A 209 34.68 12.72 -18.63
N ASP A 210 34.99 13.11 -19.86
CA ASP A 210 34.09 12.99 -21.02
C ASP A 210 34.82 12.31 -22.19
N PRO A 211 35.10 11.00 -22.10
CA PRO A 211 35.73 10.27 -23.20
C PRO A 211 34.82 10.17 -24.43
N SER A 212 33.50 10.31 -24.27
CA SER A 212 32.55 10.32 -25.39
C SER A 212 32.55 11.63 -26.19
N GLY A 213 32.94 12.74 -25.56
CA GLY A 213 32.76 14.10 -26.08
C GLY A 213 31.30 14.54 -26.18
N LEU A 214 30.33 13.72 -25.76
CA LEU A 214 28.90 13.98 -25.93
C LEU A 214 28.37 15.05 -24.99
N TRP A 215 29.01 15.25 -23.82
CA TRP A 215 28.57 16.28 -22.87
C TRP A 215 28.87 17.70 -23.37
N VAL A 216 29.91 17.85 -24.19
CA VAL A 216 30.32 19.14 -24.77
C VAL A 216 29.71 19.35 -26.17
N LYS A 217 29.32 18.27 -26.85
CA LYS A 217 28.77 18.30 -28.21
C LYS A 217 27.33 18.85 -28.22
N LYS A 218 27.09 19.90 -29.01
CA LYS A 218 25.72 20.36 -29.31
C LYS A 218 25.02 19.37 -30.25
N LEU A 219 23.78 19.00 -29.92
CA LEU A 219 22.94 18.17 -30.80
C LEU A 219 22.71 18.86 -32.14
N SER A 220 22.85 18.11 -33.23
CA SER A 220 22.47 18.57 -34.56
C SER A 220 20.93 18.66 -34.70
N PRO A 221 20.42 19.47 -35.64
CA PRO A 221 18.97 19.55 -35.90
C PRO A 221 18.34 18.19 -36.24
N GLN A 222 19.06 17.31 -36.94
CA GLN A 222 18.58 15.99 -37.32
C GLN A 222 18.51 15.05 -36.11
N GLU A 223 19.50 15.08 -35.22
CA GLU A 223 19.47 14.31 -33.96
C GLU A 223 18.35 14.79 -33.04
N LYS A 224 18.10 16.11 -32.99
CA LYS A 224 16.99 16.69 -32.23
C LYS A 224 15.64 16.18 -32.72
N ALA A 225 15.39 16.25 -34.04
CA ALA A 225 14.15 15.75 -34.63
C ALA A 225 13.95 14.24 -34.41
N ARG A 226 15.03 13.45 -34.48
CA ARG A 226 14.98 12.01 -34.19
C ARG A 226 14.60 11.73 -32.74
N ASN A 227 15.19 12.46 -31.79
CA ASN A 227 14.90 12.29 -30.38
C ASN A 227 13.45 12.70 -30.06
N GLU A 228 12.97 13.83 -30.62
CA GLU A 228 11.57 14.26 -30.49
C GLU A 228 10.58 13.20 -30.99
N ALA A 229 10.86 12.60 -32.15
CA ALA A 229 10.06 11.51 -32.69
C ALA A 229 10.08 10.26 -31.79
N GLN A 230 11.22 9.92 -31.19
CA GLN A 230 11.33 8.82 -30.23
C GLN A 230 10.54 9.09 -28.95
N TYR A 231 10.60 10.30 -28.39
CA TYR A 231 9.80 10.68 -27.22
C TYR A 231 8.31 10.62 -27.52
N ALA A 232 7.87 11.12 -28.68
CA ALA A 232 6.48 11.02 -29.10
C ALA A 232 6.01 9.56 -29.23
N ALA A 233 6.86 8.67 -29.75
CA ALA A 233 6.56 7.25 -29.84
C ALA A 233 6.48 6.56 -28.46
N ILE A 234 7.34 6.95 -27.51
CA ILE A 234 7.31 6.44 -26.13
C ILE A 234 6.03 6.92 -25.43
N GLN A 235 5.68 8.21 -25.56
CA GLN A 235 4.47 8.77 -24.97
C GLN A 235 3.23 8.00 -25.44
N LYS A 236 3.12 7.80 -26.76
CA LYS A 236 2.01 7.02 -27.33
C LYS A 236 1.91 5.61 -26.75
N LYS A 237 3.05 4.91 -26.59
CA LYS A 237 3.07 3.57 -25.97
C LYS A 237 2.62 3.58 -24.51
N MET A 238 2.98 4.62 -23.75
CA MET A 238 2.54 4.78 -22.37
C MET A 238 1.03 5.03 -22.29
N ASP A 239 0.51 5.94 -23.13
CA ASP A 239 -0.92 6.25 -23.18
C ASP A 239 -1.74 5.00 -23.55
N ASP A 240 -1.28 4.22 -24.53
CA ASP A 240 -1.90 2.94 -24.93
C ASP A 240 -1.88 1.92 -23.78
N ALA A 241 -0.80 1.87 -22.99
CA ALA A 241 -0.67 0.96 -21.85
C ALA A 241 -1.59 1.36 -20.68
N VAL A 242 -1.72 2.66 -20.41
CA VAL A 242 -2.67 3.19 -19.41
C VAL A 242 -4.10 2.84 -19.82
N GLN A 243 -4.49 3.12 -21.07
CA GLN A 243 -5.84 2.79 -21.55
C GLN A 243 -6.15 1.29 -21.43
N LYS A 244 -5.20 0.41 -21.78
CA LYS A 244 -5.37 -1.04 -21.62
C LYS A 244 -5.50 -1.47 -20.16
N THR A 245 -4.77 -0.82 -19.27
CA THR A 245 -4.79 -1.08 -17.82
C THR A 245 -6.13 -0.64 -17.23
N ASP A 246 -6.60 0.56 -17.59
CA ASP A 246 -7.91 1.08 -17.18
C ASP A 246 -9.04 0.18 -17.67
N GLN A 247 -9.02 -0.24 -18.94
CA GLN A 247 -10.02 -1.17 -19.47
C GLN A 247 -10.05 -2.50 -18.71
N LYS A 248 -8.89 -3.01 -18.28
CA LYS A 248 -8.78 -4.30 -17.59
C LYS A 248 -9.19 -4.25 -16.12
N TYR A 249 -8.76 -3.22 -15.38
CA TYR A 249 -8.86 -3.21 -13.91
C TYR A 249 -9.93 -2.27 -13.37
N LEU A 250 -10.29 -1.20 -14.09
CA LEU A 250 -11.30 -0.24 -13.62
C LEU A 250 -12.67 -0.87 -13.34
N PRO A 251 -13.18 -1.84 -14.14
CA PRO A 251 -14.43 -2.52 -13.82
C PRO A 251 -14.37 -3.28 -12.49
N THR A 252 -13.27 -3.99 -12.23
CA THR A 252 -13.05 -4.75 -10.99
C THR A 252 -12.96 -3.81 -9.79
N VAL A 253 -12.21 -2.71 -9.89
CA VAL A 253 -12.12 -1.70 -8.83
C VAL A 253 -13.49 -1.08 -8.53
N LYS A 254 -14.26 -0.73 -9.56
CA LYS A 254 -15.62 -0.23 -9.39
C LYS A 254 -16.54 -1.25 -8.73
N LYS A 255 -16.41 -2.54 -9.07
CA LYS A 255 -17.14 -3.64 -8.43
C LYS A 255 -16.80 -3.73 -6.93
N MET A 256 -15.50 -3.75 -6.59
CA MET A 256 -15.06 -3.79 -5.19
C MET A 256 -15.54 -2.57 -4.40
N GLN A 257 -15.46 -1.36 -4.97
CA GLN A 257 -15.97 -0.14 -4.35
C GLN A 257 -17.48 -0.20 -4.10
N ALA A 258 -18.25 -0.74 -5.06
CA ALA A 258 -19.70 -0.92 -4.90
C ALA A 258 -20.03 -1.95 -3.80
N GLU A 259 -19.28 -3.06 -3.73
CA GLU A 259 -19.42 -4.07 -2.68
C GLU A 259 -19.10 -3.49 -1.29
N HIS A 260 -17.98 -2.78 -1.15
CA HIS A 260 -17.62 -2.09 0.10
C HIS A 260 -18.68 -1.09 0.55
N ALA A 261 -19.16 -0.24 -0.37
CA ALA A 261 -20.20 0.74 -0.06
C ALA A 261 -21.52 0.07 0.39
N PHE A 262 -21.87 -1.07 -0.21
CA PHE A 262 -23.02 -1.85 0.23
C PHE A 262 -22.82 -2.42 1.63
N VAL A 263 -21.66 -3.03 1.92
CA VAL A 263 -21.34 -3.60 3.24
C VAL A 263 -21.38 -2.52 4.33
N GLU A 264 -20.88 -1.32 4.07
CA GLU A 264 -21.00 -0.18 4.99
C GLU A 264 -22.45 0.24 5.21
N ALA A 265 -23.25 0.32 4.16
CA ALA A 265 -24.67 0.64 4.28
C ALA A 265 -25.45 -0.44 5.06
N ALA A 266 -25.13 -1.72 4.82
CA ALA A 266 -25.68 -2.86 5.55
C ALA A 266 -25.29 -2.81 7.04
N ALA A 267 -24.05 -2.45 7.36
CA ALA A 267 -23.61 -2.26 8.75
C ALA A 267 -24.43 -1.16 9.46
N LYS A 268 -24.78 -0.07 8.78
CA LYS A 268 -25.66 0.97 9.34
C LYS A 268 -27.08 0.45 9.62
N VAL A 269 -27.63 -0.36 8.71
CA VAL A 269 -28.95 -1.00 8.91
C VAL A 269 -28.94 -1.91 10.13
N ARG A 270 -27.87 -2.68 10.33
CA ARG A 270 -27.69 -3.54 11.51
C ARG A 270 -27.53 -2.73 12.81
N SER A 271 -26.95 -1.54 12.71
CA SER A 271 -26.58 -0.73 13.88
C SER A 271 -25.70 -1.53 14.87
N ASN A 272 -25.60 -1.09 16.12
CA ASN A 272 -24.81 -1.77 17.17
C ASN A 272 -25.59 -2.90 17.86
N ARG A 273 -26.48 -3.61 17.16
CA ARG A 273 -27.21 -4.72 17.80
C ARG A 273 -26.26 -5.89 18.09
N SER A 274 -26.47 -6.54 19.24
CA SER A 274 -25.84 -7.83 19.52
C SER A 274 -26.38 -8.88 18.55
N LEU A 275 -25.47 -9.61 17.91
CA LEU A 275 -25.80 -10.73 17.04
C LEU A 275 -25.73 -12.03 17.84
N SER A 276 -26.70 -12.92 17.64
CA SER A 276 -26.58 -14.30 18.11
C SER A 276 -25.51 -15.04 17.30
N LYS A 277 -25.05 -16.20 17.79
CA LYS A 277 -24.11 -17.06 17.05
C LYS A 277 -24.68 -17.47 15.69
N MET A 278 -25.97 -17.80 15.65
CA MET A 278 -26.67 -18.23 14.43
C MET A 278 -26.78 -17.09 13.41
N GLU A 279 -27.12 -15.89 13.87
CA GLU A 279 -27.17 -14.71 13.01
C GLU A 279 -25.79 -14.34 12.46
N SER A 280 -24.74 -14.45 13.28
CA SER A 280 -23.36 -14.22 12.86
C SER A 280 -22.93 -15.19 11.76
N SER A 281 -23.23 -16.49 11.93
CA SER A 281 -22.94 -17.50 10.91
C SER A 281 -23.74 -17.28 9.63
N ALA A 282 -25.04 -16.97 9.74
CA ALA A 282 -25.87 -16.68 8.58
C ALA A 282 -25.37 -15.46 7.80
N LEU A 283 -24.94 -14.40 8.51
CA LEU A 283 -24.37 -13.20 7.88
C LEU A 283 -23.08 -13.47 7.12
N MET A 284 -22.24 -14.41 7.54
CA MET A 284 -21.03 -14.77 6.78
C MET A 284 -21.35 -15.33 5.39
N VAL A 285 -22.48 -16.01 5.25
CA VAL A 285 -22.89 -16.68 4.01
C VAL A 285 -23.73 -15.77 3.12
N TRP A 286 -24.67 -15.06 3.75
CA TRP A 286 -25.77 -14.41 3.05
C TRP A 286 -25.60 -12.90 2.88
N LEU A 287 -24.68 -12.25 3.59
CA LEU A 287 -24.47 -10.81 3.46
C LEU A 287 -24.22 -10.44 1.99
N ALA A 288 -24.92 -9.42 1.51
CA ALA A 288 -24.86 -8.91 0.16
C ALA A 288 -25.28 -9.91 -0.95
N ARG A 289 -25.93 -11.04 -0.60
CA ARG A 289 -26.59 -11.90 -1.60
C ARG A 289 -27.88 -11.26 -2.10
N GLU A 290 -28.26 -11.57 -3.34
CA GLU A 290 -29.48 -11.04 -3.96
C GLU A 290 -30.74 -11.75 -3.44
N GLU A 291 -31.88 -11.07 -3.50
CA GLU A 291 -33.20 -11.65 -3.15
C GLU A 291 -33.51 -12.93 -3.92
N THR A 292 -33.10 -13.00 -5.19
CA THR A 292 -33.30 -14.16 -6.06
C THR A 292 -32.54 -15.38 -5.55
N GLU A 293 -31.30 -15.21 -5.08
CA GLU A 293 -30.49 -16.28 -4.48
C GLU A 293 -31.11 -16.77 -3.16
N VAL A 294 -31.57 -15.84 -2.32
CA VAL A 294 -32.25 -16.19 -1.06
C VAL A 294 -33.53 -16.95 -1.32
N SER A 295 -34.38 -16.47 -2.23
CA SER A 295 -35.68 -17.09 -2.55
C SER A 295 -35.53 -18.44 -3.26
N ALA A 296 -34.52 -18.58 -4.12
CA ALA A 296 -34.23 -19.86 -4.77
C ALA A 296 -33.81 -20.93 -3.77
N LYS A 297 -33.12 -20.55 -2.68
CA LYS A 297 -32.64 -21.50 -1.67
C LYS A 297 -33.64 -21.77 -0.55
N MET A 298 -34.28 -20.72 -0.04
CA MET A 298 -35.17 -20.77 1.14
C MET A 298 -36.64 -21.02 0.76
N GLY A 299 -36.98 -20.92 -0.53
CA GLY A 299 -38.35 -20.99 -1.03
C GLY A 299 -39.08 -19.64 -0.96
N ALA A 300 -40.41 -19.69 -1.08
CA ALA A 300 -41.25 -18.49 -1.13
C ALA A 300 -41.34 -17.82 0.26
N PRO A 301 -40.87 -16.57 0.41
CA PRO A 301 -40.94 -15.85 1.68
C PRO A 301 -42.31 -15.21 1.94
N ALA A 302 -42.59 -14.94 3.22
CA ALA A 302 -43.53 -13.90 3.62
C ALA A 302 -42.86 -12.52 3.44
N ILE A 303 -43.33 -11.73 2.47
CA ILE A 303 -42.71 -10.44 2.14
C ILE A 303 -43.40 -9.32 2.92
N THR A 304 -42.61 -8.51 3.63
CA THR A 304 -43.05 -7.25 4.23
C THR A 304 -42.14 -6.13 3.76
N GLN A 305 -42.67 -5.00 3.32
CA GLN A 305 -41.88 -3.85 2.90
C GLN A 305 -42.15 -2.65 3.81
N SER A 306 -41.09 -2.02 4.32
CA SER A 306 -41.16 -0.87 5.20
C SER A 306 -40.09 0.15 4.82
N GLY A 307 -40.51 1.27 4.22
CA GLY A 307 -39.60 2.32 3.75
C GLY A 307 -38.61 1.81 2.72
N ASN A 308 -37.31 1.99 3.00
CA ASN A 308 -36.20 1.54 2.16
C ASN A 308 -35.75 0.10 2.45
N LEU A 309 -36.47 -0.63 3.30
CA LEU A 309 -36.16 -2.00 3.66
C LEU A 309 -37.26 -2.95 3.16
N LYS A 310 -36.82 -4.11 2.70
CA LYS A 310 -37.69 -5.24 2.37
C LYS A 310 -37.32 -6.42 3.25
N LEU A 311 -38.31 -7.05 3.85
CA LEU A 311 -38.14 -8.14 4.80
C LEU A 311 -38.68 -9.42 4.17
N LEU A 312 -37.84 -10.46 4.14
CA LEU A 312 -38.22 -11.80 3.70
C LEU A 312 -38.28 -12.70 4.93
N GLY A 313 -39.50 -13.05 5.36
CA GLY A 313 -39.76 -13.89 6.52
C GLY A 313 -39.91 -15.37 6.13
N TYR A 314 -39.26 -16.23 6.88
CA TYR A 314 -39.32 -17.69 6.78
C TYR A 314 -39.61 -18.24 8.17
N GLY A 315 -40.80 -18.80 8.34
CA GLY A 315 -41.26 -19.32 9.63
C GLY A 315 -41.60 -20.80 9.55
N GLN A 316 -41.23 -21.55 10.58
CA GLN A 316 -41.70 -22.92 10.81
C GLN A 316 -42.10 -23.06 12.28
N SER A 317 -43.22 -23.71 12.53
CA SER A 317 -43.69 -24.02 13.89
C SER A 317 -44.19 -25.44 13.97
N PHE A 318 -43.80 -26.14 15.02
CA PHE A 318 -44.25 -27.49 15.34
C PHE A 318 -44.78 -27.50 16.78
N ASP A 319 -45.97 -28.07 16.97
CA ASP A 319 -46.59 -28.21 18.28
C ASP A 319 -47.29 -29.56 18.36
N ASN A 320 -46.82 -30.43 19.25
CA ASN A 320 -47.47 -31.70 19.58
C ASN A 320 -47.80 -31.79 21.09
N THR A 321 -47.94 -30.65 21.75
CA THR A 321 -48.29 -30.61 23.17
C THR A 321 -49.67 -31.19 23.43
N SER A 322 -49.77 -31.94 24.52
CA SER A 322 -51.00 -32.57 24.99
C SER A 322 -51.13 -32.43 26.50
N ALA A 323 -52.36 -32.25 26.98
CA ALA A 323 -52.63 -32.21 28.40
C ALA A 323 -52.70 -33.65 28.95
N MET A 324 -51.84 -33.97 29.91
CA MET A 324 -51.86 -35.24 30.64
C MET A 324 -52.27 -34.99 32.09
N MET A 325 -53.21 -35.79 32.59
CA MET A 325 -53.65 -35.74 33.98
C MET A 325 -52.95 -36.82 34.80
N HIS A 326 -52.22 -36.42 35.84
CA HIS A 326 -51.73 -37.35 36.84
C HIS A 326 -52.91 -37.88 37.67
N VAL A 327 -53.45 -39.04 37.30
CA VAL A 327 -54.67 -39.63 37.89
C VAL A 327 -54.65 -39.64 39.44
N PRO A 328 -53.54 -39.93 40.12
CA PRO A 328 -53.50 -39.92 41.59
C PRO A 328 -53.53 -38.53 42.26
N SER A 329 -53.01 -37.49 41.61
CA SER A 329 -52.91 -36.15 42.22
C SER A 329 -53.87 -35.12 41.61
N GLY A 330 -54.58 -35.48 40.54
CA GLY A 330 -55.45 -34.58 39.78
C GLY A 330 -54.73 -33.44 39.05
N GLN A 331 -53.39 -33.40 39.11
CA GLN A 331 -52.60 -32.37 38.45
C GLN A 331 -52.58 -32.60 36.94
N VAL A 332 -52.85 -31.55 36.17
CA VAL A 332 -52.68 -31.53 34.72
C VAL A 332 -51.31 -30.96 34.42
N PHE A 333 -50.52 -31.70 33.66
CA PHE A 333 -49.24 -31.24 33.13
C PHE A 333 -49.24 -31.35 31.61
N GLU A 334 -48.61 -30.39 30.94
CA GLU A 334 -48.41 -30.43 29.49
C GLU A 334 -47.25 -31.37 29.17
N GLN A 335 -47.50 -32.33 28.29
CA GLN A 335 -46.49 -33.23 27.75
C GLN A 335 -46.41 -33.06 26.24
N GLY A 336 -45.20 -32.81 25.73
CA GLY A 336 -44.92 -32.66 24.31
C GLY A 336 -43.89 -31.56 24.04
N VAL A 337 -43.64 -31.35 22.76
CA VAL A 337 -42.67 -30.39 22.22
C VAL A 337 -43.41 -29.33 21.44
N ARG A 338 -43.11 -28.08 21.76
CA ARG A 338 -43.49 -26.92 20.97
C ARG A 338 -42.22 -26.19 20.57
N THR A 339 -41.99 -26.08 19.27
CA THR A 339 -40.89 -25.32 18.69
C THR A 339 -41.44 -24.32 17.67
N SER A 340 -40.83 -23.15 17.63
CA SER A 340 -41.04 -22.18 16.56
C SER A 340 -39.71 -21.57 16.18
N CYS A 341 -39.50 -21.40 14.88
CA CYS A 341 -38.39 -20.66 14.32
C CYS A 341 -38.91 -19.65 13.32
N GLU A 342 -38.37 -18.44 13.39
CA GLU A 342 -38.56 -17.39 12.41
C GLU A 342 -37.20 -16.82 12.02
N ALA A 343 -36.86 -16.92 10.74
CA ALA A 343 -35.73 -16.23 10.14
C ALA A 343 -36.25 -15.11 9.22
N GLN A 344 -35.72 -13.90 9.41
CA GLN A 344 -36.07 -12.73 8.63
C GLN A 344 -34.83 -12.14 7.98
N PHE A 345 -34.77 -12.17 6.66
CA PHE A 345 -33.74 -11.49 5.88
C PHE A 345 -34.16 -10.04 5.67
N VAL A 346 -33.32 -9.11 6.13
CA VAL A 346 -33.51 -7.68 5.92
C VAL A 346 -32.73 -7.29 4.67
N MET A 347 -33.44 -6.82 3.66
CA MET A 347 -32.91 -6.44 2.36
C MET A 347 -32.82 -4.92 2.27
N LEU A 348 -31.75 -4.47 1.64
CA LEU A 348 -31.49 -3.08 1.29
C LEU A 348 -31.21 -2.99 -0.21
N GLN A 349 -31.68 -1.93 -0.87
CA GLN A 349 -31.32 -1.68 -2.26
C GLN A 349 -29.89 -1.14 -2.36
N ASP A 350 -29.12 -1.70 -3.30
CA ASP A 350 -27.86 -1.12 -3.71
C ASP A 350 -28.06 0.08 -4.66
N LYS A 351 -26.95 0.66 -5.14
CA LYS A 351 -26.99 1.80 -6.07
C LYS A 351 -27.56 1.44 -7.45
N GLN A 352 -27.73 0.15 -7.74
CA GLN A 352 -28.29 -0.39 -8.97
C GLN A 352 -29.77 -0.78 -8.80
N ASN A 353 -30.39 -0.43 -7.65
CA ASN A 353 -31.76 -0.76 -7.26
C ASN A 353 -32.02 -2.27 -7.06
N THR A 354 -30.97 -3.08 -6.87
CA THR A 354 -31.09 -4.52 -6.58
C THR A 354 -31.22 -4.75 -5.09
N TRP A 355 -32.20 -5.57 -4.68
CA TRP A 355 -32.39 -5.95 -3.28
C TRP A 355 -31.35 -6.97 -2.84
N ARG A 356 -30.55 -6.60 -1.84
CA ARG A 356 -29.47 -7.44 -1.31
C ARG A 356 -29.58 -7.54 0.22
N VAL A 357 -29.15 -8.67 0.77
CA VAL A 357 -29.21 -8.93 2.21
C VAL A 357 -28.29 -7.96 2.96
N ALA A 358 -28.86 -7.18 3.88
CA ALA A 358 -28.17 -6.27 4.77
C ALA A 358 -28.07 -6.79 6.21
N ASP A 359 -29.10 -7.50 6.69
CA ASP A 359 -29.15 -8.12 8.01
C ASP A 359 -29.94 -9.43 7.98
N ILE A 360 -29.75 -10.29 8.98
CA ILE A 360 -30.54 -11.51 9.20
C ILE A 360 -30.91 -11.60 10.66
N ARG A 361 -32.20 -11.70 10.94
CA ARG A 361 -32.76 -11.80 12.29
C ARG A 361 -33.33 -13.18 12.48
N ILE A 362 -32.94 -13.85 13.55
CA ILE A 362 -33.35 -15.24 13.81
C ILE A 362 -33.91 -15.32 15.22
N ALA A 363 -35.18 -15.70 15.33
CA ALA A 363 -35.86 -15.92 16.59
C ALA A 363 -36.30 -17.39 16.66
N GLY A 364 -35.81 -18.09 17.68
CA GLY A 364 -36.21 -19.47 17.98
C GLY A 364 -36.79 -19.56 19.39
N ALA A 365 -37.90 -20.26 19.54
CA ALA A 365 -38.46 -20.64 20.84
C ALA A 365 -38.70 -22.15 20.90
N SER A 366 -38.45 -22.73 22.06
CA SER A 366 -38.71 -24.14 22.36
C SER A 366 -39.13 -24.26 23.82
N ASN A 367 -40.11 -25.12 24.10
CA ASN A 367 -40.45 -25.49 25.48
C ASN A 367 -39.47 -26.54 26.07
N GLN A 368 -38.52 -27.04 25.26
CA GLN A 368 -37.44 -27.93 25.70
C GLN A 368 -36.05 -27.30 25.50
N ILE A 369 -35.20 -27.39 26.54
CA ILE A 369 -33.89 -26.74 26.62
C ILE A 369 -32.87 -27.27 25.59
N SER A 370 -33.05 -28.50 25.08
CA SER A 370 -32.08 -29.20 24.22
C SER A 370 -32.39 -29.20 22.73
N ILE A 371 -33.48 -28.56 22.28
CA ILE A 371 -33.86 -28.55 20.85
C ILE A 371 -33.50 -27.21 20.23
N ASN A 372 -32.64 -27.23 19.22
CA ASN A 372 -32.36 -26.07 18.39
C ASN A 372 -33.49 -25.92 17.35
N SER A 373 -34.51 -25.13 17.66
CA SER A 373 -35.73 -25.01 16.86
C SER A 373 -35.52 -24.48 15.43
N CYS A 374 -34.34 -23.93 15.13
CA CYS A 374 -34.03 -23.26 13.86
C CYS A 374 -33.02 -24.01 12.99
N GLU A 375 -32.57 -25.20 13.38
CA GLU A 375 -31.49 -25.93 12.68
C GLU A 375 -31.90 -26.33 11.25
N ASP A 376 -33.09 -26.90 11.09
CA ASP A 376 -33.60 -27.36 9.78
C ASP A 376 -33.86 -26.21 8.79
N LEU A 377 -34.17 -25.01 9.30
CA LEU A 377 -34.41 -23.82 8.47
C LEU A 377 -33.09 -23.18 8.00
N LEU A 378 -31.98 -23.42 8.70
CA LEU A 378 -30.70 -22.73 8.49
C LEU A 378 -29.57 -23.67 8.08
N THR A 379 -29.86 -24.95 7.80
CA THR A 379 -28.89 -25.90 7.25
C THR A 379 -28.38 -25.38 5.90
N THR A 380 -27.17 -24.82 5.94
CA THR A 380 -26.36 -24.51 4.76
C THR A 380 -26.03 -25.82 4.03
N PRO A 381 -26.06 -25.87 2.69
CA PRO A 381 -25.60 -27.06 1.98
C PRO A 381 -24.11 -27.26 2.23
N ASP A 382 -23.71 -28.54 2.33
CA ASP A 382 -22.33 -28.96 2.11
C ASP A 382 -21.82 -28.33 0.81
N THR A 383 -20.66 -27.67 0.90
CA THR A 383 -19.91 -27.23 -0.27
C THR A 383 -19.57 -28.44 -1.14
N PRO A 384 -19.77 -28.41 -2.47
CA PRO A 384 -19.16 -29.37 -3.38
C PRO A 384 -17.64 -29.38 -3.28
#